data_AF-A0A5D2G319-F1
#
_entry.id   AF-A0A5D2G319-F1
#
_cell.length_a   1.000
_cell.length_b   1.000
_cell.length_c   1.000
_cell.angle_alpha   90.00
_cell.angle_beta   90.00
_cell.angle_gamma   90.00
#
_symmetry.space_group_name_H-M   'P 1'
#
loop_
_entity.id
_entity.type
_entity.pdbx_description
1 polymer ?
#
loop_
_entity_poly.entity_id
_entity_poly.type
_entity_poly.pdbx_seq_one_letter_code
_entity_poly.pdbx_strand_id
1 'polypeptide(L)'
;METENAVNYKFMGRSFTDLSINDDSSAFSDCNSDRSGEFSTASSQSRRLFLACTNSDNSDEFIRQLVSDLGSCSIDEQKNAALELRLLAKNKPENRIKIAKAGAIKPLISLITSTDPNLQENGVTAILNLSLCDENKELIASSGAIKPLVRALRTGTSTANENAACALLRLSQVEENKVAIGRSGAIPLLVNLLENGGIRGKKDSSTALYSLCTVKENKIKAVEAGIMKPLVELMADFGSNMVDKSAFVLSVLVSVPEAKTALVDEGGIPVLVEIIEVGSQRQKEIAAAILLQICGDSVVYRTKVAREGAIPPLVALSQSGTNRAKQKAEKLIELLRQPRSANAAASPSDL
;
A
#
# COMPACT_ATOMS: atom_id res chain seq x y z
N MET A 1 -0.95 46.70 22.00
CA MET A 1 -1.86 45.58 22.33
C MET A 1 -2.84 45.50 21.19
N GLU A 2 -2.38 44.83 20.13
CA GLU A 2 -3.07 44.78 18.84
C GLU A 2 -4.06 43.62 18.85
N THR A 3 -5.29 43.97 18.50
CA THR A 3 -6.43 43.08 18.27
C THR A 3 -6.30 42.48 16.87
N GLU A 4 -5.96 41.18 16.77
CA GLU A 4 -6.06 40.43 15.52
C GLU A 4 -7.51 40.04 15.23
N ASN A 5 -8.04 40.60 14.14
CA ASN A 5 -9.33 40.26 13.56
C ASN A 5 -9.29 38.86 12.93
N ALA A 6 -9.93 37.88 13.57
CA ALA A 6 -10.23 36.59 12.94
C ALA A 6 -11.42 36.76 11.98
N VAL A 7 -11.16 36.69 10.66
CA VAL A 7 -12.20 36.74 9.63
C VAL A 7 -12.90 35.38 9.55
N ASN A 8 -14.13 35.33 10.02
CA ASN A 8 -15.03 34.17 9.97
C ASN A 8 -15.80 34.16 8.64
N TYR A 9 -15.63 33.13 7.80
CA TYR A 9 -16.46 32.94 6.61
C TYR A 9 -17.52 31.86 6.85
N LYS A 10 -18.79 32.21 6.63
CA LYS A 10 -19.93 31.28 6.64
C LYS A 10 -20.41 31.02 5.20
N PHE A 11 -20.44 29.75 4.79
CA PHE A 11 -21.16 29.32 3.59
C PHE A 11 -22.07 28.14 3.98
N MET A 12 -23.36 28.23 3.65
CA MET A 12 -24.39 27.23 3.98
C MET A 12 -24.39 26.74 5.45
N GLY A 13 -24.31 27.67 6.40
CA GLY A 13 -24.67 27.41 7.80
C GLY A 13 -23.66 26.61 8.64
N ARG A 14 -22.44 26.35 8.16
CA ARG A 14 -21.37 25.74 8.98
C ARG A 14 -20.21 26.71 9.21
N SER A 15 -19.72 26.75 10.44
CA SER A 15 -18.53 27.49 10.86
C SER A 15 -17.35 26.53 10.86
N PHE A 16 -16.24 26.89 10.21
CA PHE A 16 -15.02 26.09 10.20
C PHE A 16 -13.96 26.75 11.07
N THR A 17 -13.53 26.07 12.13
CA THR A 17 -12.36 26.43 12.95
C THR A 17 -11.40 25.24 12.95
N ASP A 18 -10.11 25.52 12.70
CA ASP A 18 -8.95 24.62 12.71
C ASP A 18 -8.98 23.38 11.80
N LEU A 19 -8.29 23.51 10.66
CA LEU A 19 -7.90 22.40 9.79
C LEU A 19 -6.64 21.73 10.35
N SER A 20 -6.85 20.71 11.19
CA SER A 20 -5.84 19.65 11.35
C SER A 20 -5.85 18.77 10.10
N ILE A 21 -4.65 18.52 9.56
CA ILE A 21 -4.41 17.75 8.34
C ILE A 21 -4.77 16.27 8.60
N ASN A 22 -5.90 15.82 8.08
CA ASN A 22 -6.19 14.41 7.82
C ASN A 22 -6.64 14.26 6.36
N ASP A 23 -5.71 13.86 5.49
CA ASP A 23 -5.96 13.60 4.06
C ASP A 23 -6.47 12.16 3.88
N ASP A 24 -7.69 11.89 4.37
CA ASP A 24 -8.39 10.61 4.21
C ASP A 24 -9.21 10.56 2.90
N SER A 25 -8.59 10.91 1.78
CA SER A 25 -9.16 10.71 0.44
C SER A 25 -8.38 9.65 -0.36
N SER A 26 -7.86 8.63 0.31
CA SER A 26 -6.79 7.80 -0.26
C SER A 26 -7.31 6.77 -1.27
N ALA A 27 -6.63 6.63 -2.41
CA ALA A 27 -6.88 5.61 -3.43
C ALA A 27 -6.75 4.16 -2.91
N PHE A 28 -6.70 3.97 -1.60
CA PHE A 28 -6.41 2.73 -0.90
C PHE A 28 -7.53 2.34 0.09
N SER A 29 -8.64 3.10 0.13
CA SER A 29 -9.82 2.82 1.00
C SER A 29 -10.43 1.43 0.80
N ASP A 30 -10.33 0.88 -0.42
CA ASP A 30 -11.05 -0.34 -0.83
C ASP A 30 -10.35 -1.65 -0.46
N CYS A 31 -9.12 -1.59 0.05
CA CYS A 31 -8.38 -2.76 0.55
C CYS A 31 -8.96 -3.33 1.87
N ASN A 32 -10.11 -2.81 2.31
CA ASN A 32 -10.91 -3.33 3.42
C ASN A 32 -11.97 -4.35 2.97
N SER A 33 -12.09 -4.69 1.67
CA SER A 33 -13.18 -5.55 1.19
C SER A 33 -12.82 -7.05 1.13
N ASP A 34 -13.46 -7.74 2.06
CA ASP A 34 -13.53 -9.17 2.31
C ASP A 34 -14.33 -9.88 1.20
N ARG A 35 -13.68 -10.70 0.36
CA ARG A 35 -14.37 -11.65 -0.56
C ARG A 35 -13.80 -13.06 -0.49
N SER A 36 -13.42 -13.52 0.69
CA SER A 36 -13.22 -14.95 0.99
C SER A 36 -14.56 -15.73 1.10
N GLY A 37 -15.62 -15.23 0.44
CA GLY A 37 -16.98 -15.74 0.55
C GLY A 37 -17.23 -16.93 -0.37
N GLU A 38 -16.45 -17.99 -0.25
CA GLU A 38 -16.75 -19.30 -0.84
C GLU A 38 -16.00 -20.38 -0.06
N PHE A 39 -16.50 -20.67 1.15
CA PHE A 39 -16.18 -21.93 1.82
C PHE A 39 -17.51 -22.61 2.14
N SER A 40 -17.78 -23.73 1.46
CA SER A 40 -18.88 -24.62 1.81
C SER A 40 -18.58 -25.25 3.17
N THR A 41 -19.15 -24.68 4.23
CA THR A 41 -19.07 -25.28 5.57
C THR A 41 -20.02 -26.48 5.63
N ALA A 42 -19.45 -27.68 5.60
CA ALA A 42 -20.18 -28.90 5.93
C ALA A 42 -20.55 -28.91 7.42
N SER A 43 -21.65 -29.61 7.70
CA SER A 43 -22.45 -29.62 8.92
C SER A 43 -21.68 -29.97 10.22
N SER A 44 -22.15 -29.38 11.33
CA SER A 44 -21.73 -29.47 12.76
C SER A 44 -20.83 -28.33 13.29
N GLN A 45 -19.79 -27.89 12.57
CA GLN A 45 -18.92 -26.76 12.97
C GLN A 45 -19.68 -25.43 13.08
N SER A 46 -20.63 -25.19 12.16
CA SER A 46 -21.48 -23.98 12.18
C SER A 46 -22.30 -23.83 13.47
N ARG A 47 -22.67 -24.92 14.17
CA ARG A 47 -23.41 -24.82 15.44
C ARG A 47 -22.52 -24.33 16.58
N ARG A 48 -21.28 -24.80 16.70
CA ARG A 48 -20.35 -24.36 17.75
C ARG A 48 -19.90 -22.92 17.54
N LEU A 49 -19.60 -22.54 16.30
CA LEU A 49 -19.34 -21.14 15.90
C LEU A 49 -20.52 -20.23 16.24
N PHE A 50 -21.75 -20.66 15.91
CA PHE A 50 -22.96 -19.89 16.20
C PHE A 50 -23.17 -19.70 17.71
N LEU A 51 -23.02 -20.76 18.51
CA LEU A 51 -23.13 -20.69 19.99
C LEU A 51 -22.04 -19.85 20.66
N ALA A 52 -20.79 -19.94 20.19
CA ALA A 52 -19.69 -19.09 20.65
C ALA A 52 -19.89 -17.62 20.27
N CYS A 53 -20.66 -17.35 19.21
CA CYS A 53 -21.02 -16.00 18.80
C CYS A 53 -22.24 -15.43 19.55
N THR A 54 -22.98 -16.21 20.34
CA THR A 54 -24.17 -15.70 21.06
C THR A 54 -23.94 -15.41 22.54
N ASN A 55 -22.97 -16.05 23.20
CA ASN A 55 -22.68 -15.86 24.63
C ASN A 55 -21.21 -15.49 24.88
N SER A 56 -20.93 -14.39 25.61
CA SER A 56 -19.55 -13.91 25.84
C SER A 56 -18.67 -14.85 26.64
N ASP A 57 -19.21 -15.48 27.69
CA ASP A 57 -18.40 -16.30 28.60
C ASP A 57 -18.03 -17.63 27.95
N ASN A 58 -18.97 -18.23 27.22
CA ASN A 58 -18.71 -19.43 26.40
C ASN A 58 -17.71 -19.15 25.26
N SER A 59 -17.64 -17.90 24.78
CA SER A 59 -16.71 -17.52 23.71
C SER A 59 -15.25 -17.55 24.18
N ASP A 60 -14.98 -17.15 25.42
CA ASP A 60 -13.62 -17.05 25.95
C ASP A 60 -13.05 -18.44 26.28
N GLU A 61 -13.85 -19.33 26.86
CA GLU A 61 -13.45 -20.73 27.09
C GLU A 61 -13.21 -21.46 25.77
N PHE A 62 -14.10 -21.27 24.79
CA PHE A 62 -13.93 -21.85 23.46
C PHE A 62 -12.66 -21.36 22.78
N ILE A 63 -12.35 -20.05 22.84
CA ILE A 63 -11.09 -19.50 22.31
C ILE A 63 -9.88 -20.15 23.00
N ARG A 64 -9.89 -20.32 24.33
CA ARG A 64 -8.79 -20.96 25.07
C ARG A 64 -8.59 -22.43 24.64
N GLN A 65 -9.67 -23.16 24.43
CA GLN A 65 -9.60 -24.53 23.91
C GLN A 65 -8.96 -24.56 22.52
N LEU A 66 -9.42 -23.71 21.60
CA LEU A 66 -8.84 -23.61 20.25
C LEU A 66 -7.35 -23.25 20.29
N VAL A 67 -6.94 -22.35 21.19
CA VAL A 67 -5.51 -22.01 21.37
C VAL A 67 -4.70 -23.23 21.85
N SER A 68 -5.26 -24.05 22.74
CA SER A 68 -4.64 -25.31 23.16
C SER A 68 -4.51 -26.28 21.99
N ASP A 69 -5.54 -26.39 21.16
CA ASP A 69 -5.59 -27.31 20.02
C ASP A 69 -4.58 -26.95 18.91
N LEU A 70 -4.15 -25.69 18.81
CA LEU A 70 -3.03 -25.28 17.93
C LEU A 70 -1.70 -25.96 18.30
N GLY A 71 -1.55 -26.41 19.55
CA GLY A 71 -0.37 -27.13 20.04
C GLY A 71 -0.50 -28.65 19.97
N SER A 72 -1.60 -29.18 19.42
CA SER A 72 -1.82 -30.63 19.33
C SER A 72 -0.78 -31.33 18.44
N CYS A 73 -0.57 -32.64 18.67
CA CYS A 73 0.22 -33.50 17.78
C CYS A 73 -0.53 -33.85 16.47
N SER A 74 -1.85 -33.61 16.41
CA SER A 74 -2.68 -33.88 15.23
C SER A 74 -2.72 -32.66 14.30
N ILE A 75 -2.27 -32.85 13.05
CA ILE A 75 -2.34 -31.82 12.01
C ILE A 75 -3.80 -31.41 11.74
N ASP A 76 -4.74 -32.34 11.81
CA ASP A 76 -6.16 -32.05 11.55
C ASP A 76 -6.78 -31.21 12.67
N GLU A 77 -6.39 -31.46 13.93
CA GLU A 77 -6.80 -30.62 15.06
C GLU A 77 -6.22 -29.21 14.94
N GLN A 78 -4.94 -29.08 14.59
CA GLN A 78 -4.32 -27.78 14.32
C GLN A 78 -5.02 -27.02 13.19
N LYS A 79 -5.38 -27.72 12.09
CA LYS A 79 -6.10 -27.14 10.96
C LYS A 79 -7.46 -26.62 11.37
N ASN A 80 -8.23 -27.43 12.09
CA ASN A 80 -9.54 -27.05 12.59
C ASN A 80 -9.45 -25.87 13.55
N ALA A 81 -8.51 -25.91 14.50
CA ALA A 81 -8.31 -24.83 15.45
C ALA A 81 -7.96 -23.49 14.77
N ALA A 82 -7.02 -23.52 13.81
CA ALA A 82 -6.62 -22.32 13.08
C ALA A 82 -7.75 -21.79 12.18
N LEU A 83 -8.53 -22.68 11.56
CA LEU A 83 -9.71 -22.34 10.76
C LEU A 83 -10.78 -21.64 11.62
N GLU A 84 -11.09 -22.20 12.79
CA GLU A 84 -12.08 -21.66 13.71
C GLU A 84 -11.64 -20.29 14.25
N LEU A 85 -10.38 -20.15 14.66
CA LEU A 85 -9.83 -18.88 15.14
C LEU A 85 -9.85 -17.79 14.05
N ARG A 86 -9.49 -18.11 12.80
CA ARG A 86 -9.56 -17.10 11.71
C ARG A 86 -11.01 -16.67 11.44
N LEU A 87 -11.99 -17.57 11.54
CA LEU A 87 -13.41 -17.26 11.37
C LEU A 87 -13.96 -16.41 12.52
N LEU A 88 -13.61 -16.74 13.77
CA LEU A 88 -13.97 -15.93 14.95
C LEU A 88 -13.43 -14.51 14.85
N ALA A 89 -12.16 -14.35 14.45
CA ALA A 89 -11.52 -13.04 14.26
C ALA A 89 -12.12 -12.23 13.10
N LYS A 90 -12.59 -12.91 12.05
CA LYS A 90 -13.27 -12.30 10.89
C LYS A 90 -14.64 -11.76 11.28
N ASN A 91 -15.45 -12.58 11.95
CA ASN A 91 -16.88 -12.31 12.17
C ASN A 91 -17.14 -11.23 13.23
N LYS A 92 -16.28 -11.12 14.26
CA LYS A 92 -16.45 -10.13 15.33
C LYS A 92 -15.13 -9.42 15.65
N PRO A 93 -15.05 -8.08 15.53
CA PRO A 93 -13.86 -7.33 15.91
C PRO A 93 -13.40 -7.58 17.35
N GLU A 94 -14.33 -7.71 18.30
CA GLU A 94 -14.05 -8.01 19.70
C GLU A 94 -13.30 -9.33 19.92
N ASN A 95 -13.49 -10.31 19.04
CA ASN A 95 -12.77 -11.58 19.15
C ASN A 95 -11.27 -11.43 18.84
N ARG A 96 -10.88 -10.42 18.06
CA ARG A 96 -9.47 -10.22 17.67
C ARG A 96 -8.60 -9.97 18.89
N ILE A 97 -9.06 -9.12 19.81
CA ILE A 97 -8.32 -8.83 21.05
C ILE A 97 -8.40 -10.00 22.04
N LYS A 98 -9.54 -10.71 22.11
CA LYS A 98 -9.70 -11.90 22.96
C LYS A 98 -8.77 -13.03 22.55
N ILE A 99 -8.69 -13.34 21.25
CA ILE A 99 -7.81 -14.37 20.68
C ILE A 99 -6.34 -14.03 20.96
N ALA A 100 -5.95 -12.76 20.77
CA ALA A 100 -4.60 -12.31 21.09
C ALA A 100 -4.28 -12.47 22.59
N LYS A 101 -5.17 -12.01 23.47
CA LYS A 101 -5.05 -12.14 24.94
C LYS A 101 -5.03 -13.59 25.42
N ALA A 102 -5.69 -14.49 24.71
CA ALA A 102 -5.65 -15.93 24.99
C ALA A 102 -4.32 -16.60 24.60
N GLY A 103 -3.38 -15.88 23.97
CA GLY A 103 -2.05 -16.38 23.64
C GLY A 103 -1.92 -17.02 22.26
N ALA A 104 -2.89 -16.81 21.36
CA ALA A 104 -2.91 -17.47 20.04
C ALA A 104 -1.78 -17.05 19.10
N ILE A 105 -1.20 -15.85 19.27
CA ILE A 105 -0.30 -15.23 18.28
C ILE A 105 0.92 -16.09 17.97
N LYS A 106 1.66 -16.54 18.98
CA LYS A 106 2.89 -17.36 18.76
C LYS A 106 2.58 -18.72 18.13
N PRO A 107 1.59 -19.50 18.61
CA PRO A 107 1.15 -20.72 17.92
C PRO A 107 0.75 -20.49 16.46
N LEU A 108 -0.03 -19.45 16.17
CA LEU A 108 -0.44 -19.11 14.79
C LEU A 108 0.77 -18.74 13.91
N ILE A 109 1.76 -18.00 14.44
CA ILE A 109 3.00 -17.69 13.73
C ILE A 109 3.78 -18.97 13.40
N SER A 110 3.82 -19.96 14.31
CA SER A 110 4.46 -21.26 14.06
C SER A 110 3.83 -21.96 12.84
N LEU A 111 2.49 -21.95 12.73
CA LEU A 111 1.77 -22.56 11.61
C LEU A 111 2.12 -21.93 10.25
N ILE A 112 2.44 -20.63 10.19
CA ILE A 112 2.88 -19.95 8.96
C ILE A 112 4.15 -20.59 8.39
N THR A 113 5.00 -21.18 9.23
CA THR A 113 6.23 -21.83 8.78
C THR A 113 6.05 -23.28 8.34
N SER A 114 4.85 -23.84 8.52
CA SER A 114 4.51 -25.21 8.12
C SER A 114 4.68 -25.44 6.61
N THR A 115 5.02 -26.67 6.24
CA THR A 115 5.03 -27.13 4.85
C THR A 115 3.65 -27.58 4.37
N ASP A 116 2.69 -27.78 5.29
CA ASP A 116 1.30 -28.07 4.92
C ASP A 116 0.62 -26.76 4.45
N PRO A 117 0.14 -26.69 3.20
CA PRO A 117 -0.40 -25.46 2.63
C PRO A 117 -1.63 -24.92 3.39
N ASN A 118 -2.49 -25.81 3.90
CA ASN A 118 -3.70 -25.42 4.61
C ASN A 118 -3.38 -24.84 5.99
N LEU A 119 -2.43 -25.43 6.73
CA LEU A 119 -1.94 -24.88 7.99
C LEU A 119 -1.28 -23.51 7.78
N GLN A 120 -0.41 -23.39 6.78
CA GLN A 120 0.22 -22.11 6.47
C GLN A 120 -0.82 -21.05 6.11
N GLU A 121 -1.76 -21.35 5.23
CA GLU A 121 -2.80 -20.41 4.82
C GLU A 121 -3.71 -20.03 5.99
N ASN A 122 -4.13 -21.00 6.82
CA ASN A 122 -4.92 -20.72 8.02
C ASN A 122 -4.15 -19.82 9.00
N GLY A 123 -2.87 -20.11 9.25
CA GLY A 123 -2.01 -19.30 10.10
C GLY A 123 -1.86 -17.87 9.60
N VAL A 124 -1.57 -17.70 8.29
CA VAL A 124 -1.44 -16.36 7.67
C VAL A 124 -2.76 -15.59 7.76
N THR A 125 -3.87 -16.24 7.44
CA THR A 125 -5.20 -15.61 7.44
C THR A 125 -5.64 -15.24 8.86
N ALA A 126 -5.36 -16.08 9.85
CA ALA A 126 -5.62 -15.76 11.25
C ALA A 126 -4.82 -14.53 11.69
N ILE A 127 -3.50 -14.50 11.41
CA ILE A 127 -2.65 -13.34 11.73
C ILE A 127 -3.11 -12.07 11.01
N LEU A 128 -3.50 -12.16 9.74
CA LEU A 128 -4.12 -11.05 9.01
C LEU A 128 -5.36 -10.53 9.75
N ASN A 129 -6.31 -11.41 10.08
CA ASN A 129 -7.56 -11.01 10.74
C ASN A 129 -7.30 -10.38 12.13
N LEU A 130 -6.33 -10.90 12.88
CA LEU A 130 -5.92 -10.31 14.16
C LEU A 130 -5.26 -8.94 13.99
N SER A 131 -4.50 -8.72 12.91
CA SER A 131 -3.83 -7.44 12.60
C SER A 131 -4.78 -6.32 12.17
N LEU A 132 -6.05 -6.63 11.90
CA LEU A 132 -7.11 -5.64 11.69
C LEU A 132 -7.53 -4.92 12.99
N CYS A 133 -6.99 -5.33 14.14
CA CYS A 133 -7.14 -4.64 15.42
C CYS A 133 -5.84 -3.89 15.72
N ASP A 134 -5.92 -2.59 15.94
CA ASP A 134 -4.72 -1.74 16.10
C ASP A 134 -3.89 -2.16 17.31
N GLU A 135 -4.56 -2.52 18.40
CA GLU A 135 -3.99 -2.98 19.67
C GLU A 135 -3.20 -4.29 19.53
N ASN A 136 -3.44 -5.07 18.47
CA ASN A 136 -2.72 -6.32 18.25
C ASN A 136 -1.44 -6.16 17.43
N LYS A 137 -1.28 -5.07 16.65
CA LYS A 137 -0.22 -4.97 15.63
C LYS A 137 1.18 -5.02 16.23
N GLU A 138 1.42 -4.28 17.30
CA GLU A 138 2.70 -4.28 18.01
C GLU A 138 3.02 -5.67 18.60
N LEU A 139 2.02 -6.32 19.19
CA LEU A 139 2.17 -7.64 19.78
C LEU A 139 2.47 -8.71 18.70
N ILE A 140 1.81 -8.64 17.55
CA ILE A 140 2.05 -9.54 16.40
C ILE A 140 3.48 -9.34 15.88
N ALA A 141 3.91 -8.09 15.68
CA ALA A 141 5.24 -7.78 15.17
C ALA A 141 6.35 -8.20 16.16
N SER A 142 6.23 -7.82 17.43
CA SER A 142 7.17 -8.17 18.50
C SER A 142 7.21 -9.68 18.81
N SER A 143 6.13 -10.41 18.50
CA SER A 143 6.10 -11.88 18.55
C SER A 143 6.83 -12.56 17.38
N GLY A 144 7.40 -11.79 16.44
CA GLY A 144 8.25 -12.30 15.37
C GLY A 144 7.52 -12.66 14.07
N ALA A 145 6.30 -12.16 13.83
CA ALA A 145 5.49 -12.53 12.67
C ALA A 145 6.07 -12.11 11.31
N ILE A 146 6.91 -11.07 11.25
CA ILE A 146 7.38 -10.47 9.99
C ILE A 146 8.09 -11.49 9.09
N LYS A 147 9.09 -12.21 9.61
CA LYS A 147 9.87 -13.18 8.80
C LYS A 147 9.02 -14.36 8.30
N PRO A 148 8.17 -14.99 9.13
CA PRO A 148 7.21 -16.01 8.66
C PRO A 148 6.26 -15.49 7.58
N LEU A 149 5.70 -14.28 7.73
CA LEU A 149 4.83 -13.68 6.70
C LEU A 149 5.58 -13.45 5.38
N VAL A 150 6.82 -12.97 5.44
CA VAL A 150 7.69 -12.81 4.25
C VAL A 150 7.99 -14.15 3.59
N ARG A 151 8.19 -15.22 4.38
CA ARG A 151 8.33 -16.57 3.84
C ARG A 151 7.05 -17.02 3.13
N ALA A 152 5.88 -16.82 3.73
CA ALA A 152 4.59 -17.17 3.12
C ALA A 152 4.30 -16.38 1.83
N LEU A 153 4.75 -15.12 1.75
CA LEU A 153 4.68 -14.32 0.53
C LEU A 153 5.44 -14.96 -0.65
N ARG A 154 6.52 -15.72 -0.36
CA ARG A 154 7.34 -16.42 -1.35
C ARG A 154 6.87 -17.85 -1.65
N THR A 155 6.47 -18.61 -0.64
CA THR A 155 6.24 -20.06 -0.76
C THR A 155 4.78 -20.48 -0.62
N GLY A 156 3.90 -19.55 -0.26
CA GLY A 156 2.50 -19.85 0.00
C GLY A 156 1.66 -20.04 -1.25
N THR A 157 0.44 -20.52 -1.05
CA THR A 157 -0.61 -20.52 -2.06
C THR A 157 -0.91 -19.10 -2.55
N SER A 158 -1.63 -18.98 -3.67
CA SER A 158 -2.10 -17.66 -4.14
C SER A 158 -3.01 -16.93 -3.14
N THR A 159 -3.56 -17.62 -2.15
CA THR A 159 -4.35 -16.97 -1.09
C THR A 159 -3.44 -16.60 0.08
N ALA A 160 -2.52 -17.49 0.46
CA ALA A 160 -1.56 -17.22 1.53
C ALA A 160 -0.60 -16.07 1.18
N ASN A 161 -0.13 -15.96 -0.07
CA ASN A 161 0.76 -14.86 -0.47
C ASN A 161 0.04 -13.49 -0.45
N GLU A 162 -1.19 -13.40 -0.94
CA GLU A 162 -2.04 -12.20 -0.90
C GLU A 162 -2.35 -11.81 0.54
N ASN A 163 -2.75 -12.78 1.36
CA ASN A 163 -3.03 -12.54 2.77
C ASN A 163 -1.77 -12.12 3.54
N ALA A 164 -0.60 -12.65 3.19
CA ALA A 164 0.67 -12.23 3.76
C ALA A 164 1.04 -10.79 3.37
N ALA A 165 0.84 -10.40 2.11
CA ALA A 165 1.02 -9.02 1.66
C ALA A 165 0.10 -8.06 2.42
N CYS A 166 -1.18 -8.43 2.58
CA CYS A 166 -2.15 -7.65 3.33
C CYS A 166 -1.78 -7.56 4.83
N ALA A 167 -1.31 -8.65 5.44
CA ALA A 167 -0.88 -8.65 6.84
C ALA A 167 0.35 -7.74 7.04
N LEU A 168 1.33 -7.80 6.13
CA LEU A 168 2.50 -6.92 6.17
C LEU A 168 2.10 -5.44 6.01
N LEU A 169 1.13 -5.13 5.14
CA LEU A 169 0.54 -3.79 5.04
C LEU A 169 -0.10 -3.35 6.36
N ARG A 170 -0.88 -4.21 7.03
CA ARG A 170 -1.50 -3.85 8.33
C ARG A 170 -0.44 -3.58 9.38
N LEU A 171 0.60 -4.41 9.44
CA LEU A 171 1.71 -4.22 10.37
C LEU A 171 2.53 -2.97 10.06
N SER A 172 2.65 -2.57 8.79
CA SER A 172 3.39 -1.37 8.36
C SER A 172 2.69 -0.05 8.72
N GLN A 173 1.46 -0.10 9.24
CA GLN A 173 0.78 1.08 9.82
C GLN A 173 1.41 1.52 11.15
N VAL A 174 2.22 0.67 11.77
CA VAL A 174 3.12 1.04 12.87
C VAL A 174 4.47 1.43 12.26
N GLU A 175 4.94 2.65 12.52
CA GLU A 175 6.12 3.23 11.84
C GLU A 175 7.39 2.39 12.04
N GLU A 176 7.61 1.88 13.25
CA GLU A 176 8.78 1.07 13.63
C GLU A 176 8.84 -0.24 12.81
N ASN A 177 7.67 -0.77 12.43
CA ASN A 177 7.59 -2.01 11.66
C ASN A 177 8.02 -1.82 10.21
N LYS A 178 7.89 -0.62 9.62
CA LYS A 178 8.22 -0.39 8.19
C LYS A 178 9.68 -0.70 7.87
N VAL A 179 10.59 -0.32 8.77
CA VAL A 179 12.03 -0.60 8.63
C VAL A 179 12.30 -2.10 8.77
N ALA A 180 11.69 -2.75 9.76
CA ALA A 180 11.84 -4.19 9.98
C ALA A 180 11.32 -5.03 8.80
N ILE A 181 10.16 -4.67 8.25
CA ILE A 181 9.58 -5.30 7.05
C ILE A 181 10.47 -5.05 5.82
N GLY A 182 11.01 -3.84 5.66
CA GLY A 182 11.94 -3.54 4.59
C GLY A 182 13.24 -4.34 4.63
N ARG A 183 13.77 -4.59 5.83
CA ARG A 183 15.01 -5.37 6.05
C ARG A 183 14.81 -6.89 6.02
N SER A 184 13.58 -7.37 6.11
CA SER A 184 13.28 -8.80 6.07
C SER A 184 13.27 -9.40 4.65
N GLY A 185 13.41 -8.57 3.61
CA GLY A 185 13.34 -8.99 2.21
C GLY A 185 11.92 -8.99 1.64
N ALA A 186 10.97 -8.29 2.27
CA ALA A 186 9.59 -8.19 1.78
C ALA A 186 9.50 -7.46 0.42
N ILE A 187 10.31 -6.41 0.22
CA ILE A 187 10.16 -5.49 -0.92
C ILE A 187 10.23 -6.20 -2.28
N PRO A 188 11.25 -7.02 -2.61
CA PRO A 188 11.31 -7.69 -3.90
C PRO A 188 10.13 -8.65 -4.14
N LEU A 189 9.62 -9.29 -3.08
CA LEU A 189 8.48 -10.19 -3.18
C LEU A 189 7.17 -9.44 -3.43
N LEU A 190 6.99 -8.27 -2.81
CA LEU A 190 5.85 -7.39 -3.07
C LEU A 190 5.90 -6.81 -4.49
N VAL A 191 7.09 -6.50 -5.01
CA VAL A 191 7.26 -6.09 -6.42
C VAL A 191 6.88 -7.24 -7.36
N ASN A 192 7.33 -8.46 -7.07
CA ASN A 192 6.94 -9.63 -7.86
C ASN A 192 5.42 -9.88 -7.84
N LEU A 193 4.77 -9.71 -6.69
CA LEU A 193 3.31 -9.85 -6.56
C LEU A 193 2.55 -8.69 -7.24
N LEU A 194 3.14 -7.50 -7.34
CA LEU A 194 2.61 -6.38 -8.14
C LEU A 194 2.64 -6.67 -9.65
N GLU A 195 3.71 -7.30 -10.14
CA GLU A 195 3.86 -7.65 -11.55
C GLU A 195 2.99 -8.87 -11.92
N ASN A 196 3.08 -9.95 -11.14
CA ASN A 196 2.58 -11.28 -11.50
C ASN A 196 1.35 -11.74 -10.71
N GLY A 197 0.92 -10.99 -9.69
CA GLY A 197 -0.23 -11.37 -8.86
C GLY A 197 -1.58 -11.20 -9.56
N GLY A 198 -2.61 -11.83 -8.99
CA GLY A 198 -4.00 -11.53 -9.34
C GLY A 198 -4.40 -10.10 -8.96
N ILE A 199 -5.60 -9.67 -9.37
CA ILE A 199 -6.10 -8.31 -9.12
C ILE A 199 -5.97 -7.90 -7.65
N ARG A 200 -6.28 -8.83 -6.73
CA ARG A 200 -6.16 -8.61 -5.29
C ARG A 200 -4.70 -8.50 -4.85
N GLY A 201 -3.85 -9.46 -5.23
CA GLY A 201 -2.41 -9.40 -4.97
C GLY A 201 -1.76 -8.09 -5.44
N LYS A 202 -2.11 -7.59 -6.64
CA LYS A 202 -1.60 -6.31 -7.15
C LYS A 202 -2.05 -5.13 -6.31
N LYS A 203 -3.32 -5.07 -5.90
CA LYS A 203 -3.87 -4.01 -5.04
C LYS A 203 -3.21 -3.99 -3.67
N ASP A 204 -3.11 -5.14 -3.02
CA ASP A 204 -2.54 -5.27 -1.68
C ASP A 204 -1.03 -4.96 -1.71
N SER A 205 -0.32 -5.46 -2.73
CA SER A 205 1.11 -5.18 -2.91
C SER A 205 1.38 -3.70 -3.20
N SER A 206 0.59 -3.08 -4.07
CA SER A 206 0.72 -1.64 -4.36
C SER A 206 0.53 -0.80 -3.10
N THR A 207 -0.47 -1.13 -2.28
CA THR A 207 -0.74 -0.42 -1.03
C THR A 207 0.37 -0.66 0.01
N ALA A 208 0.86 -1.90 0.14
CA ALA A 208 1.99 -2.24 1.00
C ALA A 208 3.25 -1.47 0.58
N LEU A 209 3.56 -1.44 -0.71
CA LEU A 209 4.71 -0.74 -1.27
C LEU A 209 4.59 0.77 -1.05
N TYR A 210 3.41 1.37 -1.22
CA TYR A 210 3.17 2.78 -0.90
C TYR A 210 3.51 3.10 0.57
N SER A 211 2.99 2.28 1.51
CA SER A 211 3.25 2.45 2.95
C SER A 211 4.74 2.27 3.29
N LEU A 212 5.35 1.18 2.83
CA LEU A 212 6.74 0.84 3.15
C LEU A 212 7.75 1.79 2.53
N CYS A 213 7.47 2.32 1.33
CA CYS A 213 8.34 3.26 0.63
C CYS A 213 8.28 4.69 1.19
N THR A 214 7.52 4.96 2.26
CA THR A 214 7.72 6.20 3.04
C THR A 214 9.13 6.26 3.66
N VAL A 215 9.73 5.10 3.93
CA VAL A 215 11.11 4.95 4.40
C VAL A 215 12.10 5.00 3.22
N LYS A 216 13.11 5.88 3.29
CA LYS A 216 14.10 6.07 2.21
C LYS A 216 14.86 4.79 1.84
N GLU A 217 15.29 3.99 2.81
CA GLU A 217 15.98 2.70 2.58
C GLU A 217 15.11 1.74 1.74
N ASN A 218 13.79 1.75 1.94
CA ASN A 218 12.86 0.89 1.22
C ASN A 218 12.62 1.36 -0.22
N LYS A 219 12.67 2.68 -0.48
CA LYS A 219 12.59 3.24 -1.84
C LYS A 219 13.72 2.68 -2.72
N ILE A 220 14.95 2.70 -2.20
CA ILE A 220 16.13 2.22 -2.92
C ILE A 220 15.97 0.73 -3.25
N LYS A 221 15.63 -0.09 -2.25
CA LYS A 221 15.36 -1.52 -2.45
C LYS A 221 14.24 -1.80 -3.46
N ALA A 222 13.21 -0.97 -3.50
CA ALA A 222 12.11 -1.14 -4.45
C ALA A 222 12.59 -0.86 -5.89
N VAL A 223 13.39 0.19 -6.09
CA VAL A 223 14.01 0.51 -7.39
C VAL A 223 14.96 -0.60 -7.83
N GLU A 224 15.83 -1.07 -6.93
CA GLU A 224 16.75 -2.20 -7.20
C GLU A 224 16.01 -3.50 -7.53
N ALA A 225 14.82 -3.70 -6.96
CA ALA A 225 13.95 -4.83 -7.25
C ALA A 225 13.16 -4.68 -8.57
N GLY A 226 13.37 -3.60 -9.34
CA GLY A 226 12.72 -3.40 -10.63
C GLY A 226 11.26 -2.95 -10.55
N ILE A 227 10.84 -2.29 -9.47
CA ILE A 227 9.43 -1.85 -9.29
C ILE A 227 8.92 -0.92 -10.41
N MET A 228 9.83 -0.27 -11.14
CA MET A 228 9.43 0.79 -12.06
C MET A 228 8.65 0.27 -13.26
N LYS A 229 9.10 -0.82 -13.88
CA LYS A 229 8.42 -1.47 -15.01
C LYS A 229 6.96 -1.80 -14.70
N PRO A 230 6.61 -2.59 -13.65
CA PRO A 230 5.22 -2.91 -13.37
C PRO A 230 4.38 -1.69 -12.99
N LEU A 231 4.97 -0.64 -12.40
CA LEU A 231 4.23 0.61 -12.14
C LEU A 231 3.88 1.35 -13.44
N VAL A 232 4.82 1.44 -14.39
CA VAL A 232 4.58 2.09 -15.68
C VAL A 232 3.53 1.30 -16.48
N GLU A 233 3.63 -0.03 -16.53
CA GLU A 233 2.66 -0.89 -17.20
C GLU A 233 1.24 -0.75 -16.61
N LEU A 234 1.10 -0.75 -15.27
CA LEU A 234 -0.19 -0.59 -14.61
C LEU A 234 -0.77 0.82 -14.74
N MET A 235 0.07 1.84 -14.91
CA MET A 235 -0.37 3.20 -15.22
C MET A 235 -0.84 3.36 -16.66
N ALA A 236 -0.26 2.61 -17.60
CA ALA A 236 -0.66 2.61 -19.01
C ALA A 236 -1.98 1.84 -19.25
N ASP A 237 -2.32 0.88 -18.38
CA ASP A 237 -3.60 0.17 -18.45
C ASP A 237 -4.71 0.94 -17.71
N PHE A 238 -5.36 1.88 -18.42
CA PHE A 238 -6.49 2.65 -17.90
C PHE A 238 -7.73 1.79 -17.53
N GLY A 239 -7.79 0.53 -17.97
CA GLY A 239 -8.85 -0.42 -17.59
C GLY A 239 -8.57 -1.18 -16.28
N SER A 240 -7.32 -1.19 -15.79
CA SER A 240 -6.87 -2.03 -14.68
C SER A 240 -7.41 -1.65 -13.29
N ASN A 241 -8.01 -0.46 -13.14
CA ASN A 241 -8.27 0.17 -11.83
C ASN A 241 -7.00 0.34 -10.95
N MET A 242 -5.81 0.26 -11.54
CA MET A 242 -4.52 0.36 -10.84
C MET A 242 -3.75 1.64 -11.16
N VAL A 243 -4.22 2.47 -12.10
CA VAL A 243 -3.57 3.73 -12.48
C VAL A 243 -3.31 4.63 -11.26
N ASP A 244 -4.34 4.90 -10.46
CA ASP A 244 -4.22 5.75 -9.27
C ASP A 244 -3.20 5.18 -8.27
N LYS A 245 -3.35 3.90 -7.92
CA LYS A 245 -2.49 3.26 -6.91
C LYS A 245 -1.03 3.25 -7.36
N SER A 246 -0.79 2.94 -8.63
CA SER A 246 0.55 2.89 -9.21
C SER A 246 1.18 4.29 -9.28
N ALA A 247 0.40 5.30 -9.67
CA ALA A 247 0.84 6.69 -9.66
C ALA A 247 1.18 7.19 -8.24
N PHE A 248 0.42 6.79 -7.21
CA PHE A 248 0.74 7.11 -5.81
C PHE A 248 2.05 6.48 -5.35
N VAL A 249 2.27 5.18 -5.63
CA VAL A 249 3.55 4.52 -5.31
C VAL A 249 4.70 5.25 -6.03
N LEU A 250 4.53 5.53 -7.31
CA LEU A 250 5.54 6.23 -8.11
C LEU A 250 5.86 7.61 -7.54
N SER A 251 4.85 8.39 -7.13
CA SER A 251 5.02 9.72 -6.55
C SER A 251 5.93 9.73 -5.31
N VAL A 252 5.89 8.67 -4.50
CA VAL A 252 6.75 8.51 -3.33
C VAL A 252 8.17 8.13 -3.74
N LEU A 253 8.32 7.25 -4.74
CA LEU A 253 9.60 6.75 -5.20
C LEU A 253 10.45 7.81 -5.90
N VAL A 254 9.87 8.67 -6.75
CA VAL A 254 10.62 9.69 -7.52
C VAL A 254 11.29 10.78 -6.66
N SER A 255 11.24 10.66 -5.33
CA SER A 255 12.06 11.44 -4.40
C SER A 255 13.51 10.96 -4.31
N VAL A 256 13.84 9.77 -4.81
CA VAL A 256 15.22 9.30 -4.97
C VAL A 256 15.67 9.39 -6.43
N PRO A 257 16.92 9.81 -6.73
CA PRO A 257 17.37 10.04 -8.09
C PRO A 257 17.36 8.76 -8.95
N GLU A 258 17.68 7.61 -8.37
CA GLU A 258 17.68 6.31 -9.04
C GLU A 258 16.29 5.96 -9.57
N ALA A 259 15.23 6.30 -8.82
CA ALA A 259 13.85 6.12 -9.27
C ALA A 259 13.50 7.05 -10.43
N LYS A 260 14.01 8.30 -10.44
CA LYS A 260 13.77 9.22 -11.56
C LYS A 260 14.39 8.67 -12.84
N THR A 261 15.61 8.12 -12.76
CA THR A 261 16.29 7.51 -13.91
C THR A 261 15.55 6.27 -14.40
N ALA A 262 15.25 5.32 -13.49
CA ALA A 262 14.49 4.13 -13.84
C ALA A 262 13.13 4.47 -14.47
N LEU A 263 12.41 5.48 -13.97
CA LEU A 263 11.12 5.89 -14.53
C LEU A 263 11.23 6.31 -15.99
N VAL A 264 12.29 7.04 -16.32
CA VAL A 264 12.52 7.53 -17.67
C VAL A 264 12.95 6.40 -18.59
N ASP A 265 13.78 5.48 -18.11
CA ASP A 265 14.28 4.35 -18.88
C ASP A 265 13.18 3.32 -19.18
N GLU A 266 12.23 3.13 -18.26
CA GLU A 266 11.04 2.30 -18.45
C GLU A 266 9.91 2.99 -19.24
N GLY A 267 10.17 4.16 -19.84
CA GLY A 267 9.18 4.83 -20.70
C GLY A 267 8.01 5.49 -19.95
N GLY A 268 8.20 5.88 -18.68
CA GLY A 268 7.14 6.48 -17.87
C GLY A 268 6.74 7.90 -18.28
N ILE A 269 7.57 8.64 -19.01
CA ILE A 269 7.22 10.01 -19.47
C ILE A 269 5.99 9.98 -20.41
N PRO A 270 5.98 9.21 -21.52
CA PRO A 270 4.80 9.06 -22.37
C PRO A 270 3.51 8.74 -21.58
N VAL A 271 3.58 7.76 -20.69
CA VAL A 271 2.43 7.32 -19.87
C VAL A 271 1.92 8.45 -18.97
N LEU A 272 2.82 9.22 -18.34
CA LEU A 272 2.42 10.35 -17.51
C LEU A 272 1.81 11.49 -18.32
N VAL A 273 2.30 11.74 -19.54
CA VAL A 273 1.71 12.75 -20.43
C VAL A 273 0.31 12.34 -20.89
N GLU A 274 0.13 11.08 -21.26
CA GLU A 274 -1.17 10.51 -21.61
C GLU A 274 -2.15 10.62 -20.43
N ILE A 275 -1.72 10.30 -19.21
CA ILE A 275 -2.54 10.48 -18.01
C ILE A 275 -2.99 11.93 -17.80
N ILE A 276 -2.15 12.92 -18.10
CA ILE A 276 -2.54 14.35 -18.02
C ILE A 276 -3.60 14.70 -19.07
N GLU A 277 -3.52 14.08 -20.24
CA GLU A 277 -4.46 14.31 -21.34
C GLU A 277 -5.83 13.67 -21.06
N VAL A 278 -5.88 12.37 -20.76
CA VAL A 278 -7.14 11.60 -20.71
C VAL A 278 -7.56 11.14 -19.31
N GLY A 279 -6.69 11.25 -18.30
CA GLY A 279 -6.96 10.74 -16.96
C GLY A 279 -8.04 11.51 -16.19
N SER A 280 -8.46 10.94 -15.06
CA SER A 280 -9.34 11.63 -14.10
C SER A 280 -8.66 12.86 -13.50
N GLN A 281 -9.43 13.79 -12.93
CA GLN A 281 -8.86 15.01 -12.31
C GLN A 281 -7.80 14.71 -11.25
N ARG A 282 -7.98 13.61 -10.51
CA ARG A 282 -7.01 13.11 -9.53
C ARG A 282 -5.73 12.58 -10.20
N GLN A 283 -5.88 11.79 -11.25
CA GLN A 283 -4.77 11.21 -12.01
C GLN A 283 -3.91 12.30 -12.66
N LYS A 284 -4.56 13.28 -13.31
CA LYS A 284 -3.90 14.45 -13.91
C LYS A 284 -3.06 15.21 -12.89
N GLU A 285 -3.60 15.43 -11.69
CA GLU A 285 -2.89 16.12 -10.62
C GLU A 285 -1.63 15.37 -10.16
N ILE A 286 -1.72 14.04 -10.01
CA ILE A 286 -0.60 13.20 -9.58
C ILE A 286 0.46 13.12 -10.68
N ALA A 287 0.05 12.91 -11.94
CA ALA A 287 0.96 12.85 -13.07
C ALA A 287 1.73 14.16 -13.26
N ALA A 288 1.05 15.32 -13.16
CA ALA A 288 1.69 16.63 -13.19
C ALA A 288 2.69 16.80 -12.03
N ALA A 289 2.37 16.29 -10.83
CA ALA A 289 3.29 16.34 -9.68
C ALA A 289 4.56 15.50 -9.92
N ILE A 290 4.42 14.29 -10.48
CA ILE A 290 5.54 13.40 -10.79
C ILE A 290 6.44 14.04 -11.86
N LEU A 291 5.85 14.55 -12.96
CA LEU A 291 6.60 15.23 -14.01
C LEU A 291 7.32 16.48 -13.48
N LEU A 292 6.67 17.26 -12.61
CA LEU A 292 7.28 18.40 -11.94
C LEU A 292 8.51 18.01 -11.12
N GLN A 293 8.42 16.91 -10.38
CA GLN A 293 9.49 16.43 -9.52
C GLN A 293 10.70 15.89 -10.30
N ILE A 294 10.49 15.19 -11.41
CA ILE A 294 11.61 14.75 -12.27
C ILE A 294 12.22 15.91 -13.05
N CYS A 295 11.41 16.89 -13.47
CA CYS A 295 11.90 18.06 -14.19
C CYS A 295 12.67 19.04 -13.30
N GLY A 296 12.37 19.10 -11.99
CA GLY A 296 12.96 20.05 -11.05
C GLY A 296 14.49 20.16 -11.17
N ASP A 297 15.17 19.01 -11.22
CA ASP A 297 16.63 18.94 -11.14
C ASP A 297 17.31 18.53 -12.45
N SER A 298 16.56 18.32 -13.55
CA SER A 298 17.11 17.75 -14.79
C SER A 298 16.62 18.43 -16.05
N VAL A 299 17.51 19.19 -16.70
CA VAL A 299 17.27 19.79 -18.02
C VAL A 299 17.04 18.72 -19.10
N VAL A 300 17.68 17.56 -18.94
CA VAL A 300 17.49 16.42 -19.85
C VAL A 300 16.04 15.93 -19.76
N TYR A 301 15.50 15.76 -18.56
CA TYR A 301 14.12 15.31 -18.38
C TYR A 301 13.12 16.38 -18.81
N ARG A 302 13.38 17.67 -18.55
CA ARG A 302 12.59 18.77 -19.11
C ARG A 302 12.50 18.68 -20.63
N THR A 303 13.62 18.45 -21.30
CA THR A 303 13.66 18.31 -22.77
C THR A 303 12.87 17.09 -23.24
N LYS A 304 12.98 15.95 -22.55
CA LYS A 304 12.20 14.74 -22.88
C LYS A 304 10.69 14.99 -22.71
N VAL A 305 10.27 15.57 -21.59
CA VAL A 305 8.85 15.89 -21.32
C VAL A 305 8.27 16.88 -22.32
N ALA A 306 9.03 17.93 -22.70
CA ALA A 306 8.60 18.88 -23.73
C ALA A 306 8.47 18.23 -25.12
N ARG A 307 9.40 17.33 -25.48
CA ARG A 307 9.36 16.59 -26.75
C ARG A 307 8.22 15.60 -26.84
N GLU A 308 7.78 15.05 -25.71
CA GLU A 308 6.61 14.18 -25.61
C GLU A 308 5.28 14.94 -25.75
N GLY A 309 5.31 16.25 -26.01
CA GLY A 309 4.08 17.02 -26.24
C GLY A 309 3.30 17.32 -24.96
N ALA A 310 3.96 17.38 -23.79
CA ALA A 310 3.27 17.67 -22.53
C ALA A 310 2.65 19.08 -22.44
N ILE A 311 3.07 20.04 -23.26
CA ILE A 311 2.68 21.45 -23.11
C ILE A 311 1.16 21.68 -23.35
N PRO A 312 0.55 21.25 -24.48
CA PRO A 312 -0.90 21.41 -24.67
C PRO A 312 -1.77 20.81 -23.56
N PRO A 313 -1.59 19.55 -23.12
CA PRO A 313 -2.42 18.99 -22.06
C PRO A 313 -2.17 19.68 -20.69
N LEU A 314 -0.96 20.16 -20.42
CA LEU A 314 -0.68 20.99 -19.22
C LEU A 314 -1.40 22.35 -19.27
N VAL A 315 -1.46 23.01 -20.42
CA VAL A 315 -2.20 24.27 -20.58
C VAL A 315 -3.70 24.04 -20.39
N ALA A 316 -4.24 22.95 -20.92
CA ALA A 316 -5.64 22.58 -20.68
C ALA A 316 -5.89 22.32 -19.18
N LEU A 317 -4.96 21.65 -18.49
CA LEU A 317 -5.03 21.39 -17.05
C LEU A 317 -4.95 22.68 -16.22
N SER A 318 -4.15 23.67 -16.60
CA SER A 318 -4.06 24.94 -15.87
C SER A 318 -5.35 25.77 -15.97
N GLN A 319 -6.12 25.60 -17.04
CA GLN A 319 -7.39 26.29 -17.23
C GLN A 319 -8.55 25.59 -16.50
N SER A 320 -8.61 24.26 -16.56
CA SER A 320 -9.78 23.46 -16.17
C SER A 320 -9.62 22.61 -14.90
N GLY A 321 -8.40 22.45 -14.39
CA GLY A 321 -8.11 21.55 -13.26
C GLY A 321 -8.55 22.05 -11.87
N THR A 322 -8.35 21.20 -10.85
CA THR A 322 -8.42 21.61 -9.43
C THR A 322 -7.36 22.67 -9.13
N ASN A 323 -7.56 23.49 -8.10
CA ASN A 323 -6.56 24.51 -7.69
C ASN A 323 -5.15 23.92 -7.55
N ARG A 324 -5.03 22.72 -6.96
CA ARG A 324 -3.75 22.01 -6.82
C ARG A 324 -3.17 21.59 -8.18
N ALA A 325 -4.01 21.07 -9.08
CA ALA A 325 -3.57 20.68 -10.42
C ALA A 325 -3.15 21.89 -11.26
N LYS A 326 -3.88 23.02 -11.17
CA LYS A 326 -3.53 24.26 -11.87
C LYS A 326 -2.15 24.77 -11.48
N GLN A 327 -1.90 24.90 -10.18
CA GLN A 327 -0.60 25.34 -9.64
C GLN A 327 0.56 24.43 -10.10
N LYS A 328 0.36 23.11 -10.08
CA LYS A 328 1.37 22.15 -10.54
C LYS A 328 1.61 22.26 -12.04
N ALA A 329 0.55 22.41 -12.84
CA ALA A 329 0.64 22.56 -14.28
C ALA A 329 1.37 23.84 -14.68
N GLU A 330 1.02 24.98 -14.08
CA GLU A 330 1.66 26.27 -14.32
C GLU A 330 3.15 26.22 -14.02
N LYS A 331 3.52 25.72 -12.83
CA LYS A 331 4.93 25.57 -12.43
C LYS A 331 5.71 24.64 -13.35
N LEU A 332 5.10 23.56 -13.81
CA LEU A 332 5.72 22.65 -14.78
C LEU A 332 5.90 23.32 -16.14
N ILE A 333 4.90 24.06 -16.64
CA ILE A 333 5.01 24.82 -17.90
C ILE A 333 6.15 25.84 -17.82
N GLU A 334 6.26 26.57 -16.71
CA GLU A 334 7.36 27.52 -16.49
C GLU A 334 8.73 26.81 -16.56
N LEU A 335 8.88 25.68 -15.87
CA LEU A 335 10.12 24.90 -15.90
C LEU A 335 10.47 24.38 -17.30
N LEU A 336 9.48 23.93 -18.07
CA LEU A 336 9.68 23.44 -19.44
C LEU A 336 10.04 24.56 -20.43
N ARG A 337 9.65 25.80 -20.14
CA ARG A 337 9.96 26.99 -20.94
C ARG A 337 11.30 27.64 -20.61
N GLN A 338 11.91 27.31 -19.47
CA GLN A 338 13.23 27.86 -19.12
C GLN A 338 14.26 27.50 -20.20
N PRO A 339 15.02 28.49 -20.72
CA PRO A 339 16.00 28.24 -21.75
C PRO A 339 17.06 27.25 -21.26
N ARG A 340 17.56 26.40 -22.17
CA ARG A 340 18.79 25.64 -21.94
C ARG A 340 19.83 26.63 -21.45
N SER A 341 20.32 26.50 -20.23
CA SER A 341 21.52 27.22 -19.80
C SER A 341 22.70 26.69 -20.63
N ALA A 342 22.82 27.19 -21.86
CA ALA A 342 24.06 27.23 -22.60
C ALA A 342 24.94 28.26 -21.89
N ASN A 343 25.85 27.79 -21.04
CA ASN A 343 27.07 28.50 -20.65
C ASN A 343 27.94 27.58 -19.78
N ALA A 344 28.60 26.61 -20.41
CA ALA A 344 30.01 26.40 -20.12
C ALA A 344 30.75 27.40 -21.01
N ALA A 345 31.28 28.45 -20.40
CA ALA A 345 32.00 29.52 -21.06
C ALA A 345 33.19 28.94 -21.85
N ALA A 346 33.08 28.90 -23.18
CA ALA A 346 34.25 28.97 -24.04
C ALA A 346 34.56 30.47 -24.19
N SER A 347 35.49 30.96 -23.40
CA SER A 347 36.12 32.27 -23.57
C SER A 347 36.85 32.30 -24.92
N PRO A 348 36.57 33.25 -25.83
CA PRO A 348 37.41 33.53 -26.97
C PRO A 348 38.41 34.62 -26.58
N SER A 349 39.58 34.20 -26.10
CA SER A 349 40.74 35.07 -26.02
C SER A 349 41.97 34.18 -25.88
N ASP A 350 42.68 34.01 -27.00
CA ASP A 350 44.12 34.30 -27.08
C ASP A 350 44.52 34.27 -28.56
N LEU A 351 44.54 35.47 -29.14
CA LEU A 351 45.32 35.85 -30.32
C LEU A 351 46.62 36.47 -29.82
#